data_AF-A0A5K1FVA0-F1
#
_entry.id   AF-A0A5K1FVA0-F1
#
_cell.length_a   1.000
_cell.length_b   1.000
_cell.length_c   1.000
_cell.angle_alpha   90.00
_cell.angle_beta   90.00
_cell.angle_gamma   90.00
#
_symmetry.space_group_name_H-M   'P 1'
#
loop_
_entity.id
_entity.type
_entity.pdbx_description
1 polymer ?
#
loop_
_entity_poly.entity_id
_entity_poly.type
_entity_poly.pdbx_seq_one_letter_code
_entity_poly.pdbx_strand_id
1 'polypeptide(L)' 'ELKKMYGDAQQNLEQLARMGCLLLHGMDATTMSAREELRDRRFDRIVFNNPRVRTVGLDHDKKQI' A
#
# COMPACT_ATOMS: atom_id res chain seq x y z
N GLU A 1 3.64 -13.28 15.67
CA GLU A 1 3.06 -13.28 14.31
C GLU A 1 3.43 -12.07 13.44
N LEU A 2 2.82 -10.88 13.59
CA LEU A 2 3.07 -9.75 12.66
C LEU A 2 4.55 -9.32 12.58
N LYS A 3 5.23 -9.15 13.71
CA LYS A 3 6.66 -8.77 13.73
C LYS A 3 7.56 -9.79 13.00
N LYS A 4 7.14 -11.06 12.88
CA LYS A 4 7.88 -12.09 12.16
C LYS A 4 7.61 -12.04 10.65
N MET A 5 6.37 -11.72 10.25
CA MET A 5 5.99 -11.58 8.84
C MET A 5 6.41 -10.24 8.23
N TYR A 6 6.55 -9.22 9.06
CA TYR A 6 6.85 -7.84 8.68
C TYR A 6 8.10 -7.32 9.39
N GLY A 7 9.08 -8.20 9.62
CA GLY A 7 10.32 -7.86 10.35
C GLY A 7 11.05 -6.65 9.75
N ASP A 8 11.03 -6.55 8.42
CA ASP A 8 11.70 -5.49 7.68
C ASP A 8 10.76 -4.33 7.30
N ALA A 9 9.51 -4.34 7.77
CA ALA A 9 8.52 -3.35 7.32
C ALA A 9 8.93 -1.92 7.66
N GLN A 10 9.50 -1.71 8.85
CA GLN A 10 9.99 -0.39 9.24
C GLN A 10 11.14 0.07 8.34
N GLN A 11 12.14 -0.79 8.11
CA GLN A 11 13.28 -0.46 7.24
C GLN A 11 12.84 -0.18 5.80
N ASN A 12 11.86 -0.93 5.28
CA ASN A 12 11.29 -0.70 3.96
C ASN A 12 10.58 0.67 3.86
N LEU A 13 9.80 1.05 4.89
CA LEU A 13 9.16 2.37 4.95
C LEU A 13 10.20 3.48 5.02
N GLU A 14 11.24 3.34 5.84
CA GLU A 14 12.34 4.30 5.93
C GLU A 14 13.07 4.47 4.59
N GLN A 15 13.30 3.36 3.86
CA GLN A 15 13.91 3.41 2.55
C GLN A 15 13.03 4.13 1.51
N LEU A 16 11.72 3.89 1.52
CA LEU A 16 10.77 4.57 0.63
C LEU A 16 10.73 6.07 0.93
N ALA A 17 10.68 6.46 2.21
CA ALA A 17 10.77 7.86 2.60
C ALA A 17 12.07 8.50 2.13
N ARG A 18 13.21 7.81 2.27
CA ARG A 18 14.52 8.26 1.78
C ARG A 18 14.58 8.44 0.26
N MET A 19 13.80 7.66 -0.48
CA MET A 19 13.65 7.79 -1.94
C MET A 19 12.67 8.90 -2.36
N GLY A 20 12.08 9.63 -1.40
CA GLY A 20 11.11 10.70 -1.67
C GLY A 20 9.68 10.19 -1.89
N CYS A 21 9.38 8.94 -1.53
CA CYS A 21 8.02 8.44 -1.61
C CYS A 21 7.12 9.10 -0.55
N LEU A 22 5.88 9.39 -0.96
CA LEU A 22 4.83 9.80 -0.04
C LEU A 22 4.27 8.58 0.68
N LEU A 23 4.48 8.51 2.01
CA LEU A 23 3.92 7.45 2.84
C LEU A 23 2.54 7.88 3.39
N LEU A 24 1.50 7.14 3.03
CA LEU A 24 0.13 7.36 3.49
C LEU A 24 -0.34 6.13 4.27
N HIS A 25 -0.71 6.34 5.53
CA HIS A 25 -1.23 5.27 6.39
C HIS A 25 -2.75 5.28 6.41
N GLY A 26 -3.35 4.09 6.46
CA GLY A 26 -4.81 3.93 6.61
C GLY A 26 -5.64 4.44 5.42
N MET A 27 -5.04 4.53 4.23
CA MET A 27 -5.71 5.01 3.02
C MET A 27 -5.81 3.88 2.00
N ASP A 28 -7.01 3.74 1.41
CA ASP A 28 -7.25 2.89 0.26
C ASP A 28 -7.49 3.73 -1.01
N ALA A 29 -7.64 3.06 -2.15
CA ALA A 29 -7.85 3.71 -3.44
C ALA A 29 -9.11 4.60 -3.45
N THR A 30 -10.17 4.17 -2.78
CA THR A 30 -11.42 4.94 -2.64
C THR A 30 -11.18 6.25 -1.90
N THR A 31 -10.49 6.16 -0.76
CA THR A 31 -10.13 7.31 0.07
C THR A 31 -9.19 8.26 -0.67
N MET A 32 -8.24 7.72 -1.43
CA MET A 32 -7.35 8.52 -2.29
C MET A 32 -8.13 9.27 -3.38
N SER A 33 -9.12 8.63 -4.01
CA SER A 33 -9.93 9.25 -5.06
C SER A 33 -10.89 10.33 -4.55
N ALA A 34 -11.33 10.25 -3.30
CA ALA A 34 -12.24 11.22 -2.70
C ALA A 34 -11.53 12.50 -2.23
N ARG A 35 -10.23 12.44 -1.94
CA ARG A 35 -9.45 13.55 -1.41
C ARG A 35 -8.92 14.46 -2.50
N GLU A 36 -9.29 15.74 -2.46
CA GLU A 36 -8.89 16.74 -3.47
C GLU A 36 -7.36 16.83 -3.62
N GLU A 37 -6.60 16.64 -2.54
CA GLU A 37 -5.14 16.77 -2.58
C GLU A 37 -4.43 15.60 -3.27
N LEU A 38 -5.15 14.51 -3.55
CA LEU A 38 -4.63 13.25 -4.09
C LEU A 38 -5.33 12.81 -5.37
N ARG A 39 -6.63 13.10 -5.52
CA ARG A 39 -7.45 12.72 -6.69
C ARG A 39 -6.81 13.16 -8.01
N ASP A 40 -6.30 14.38 -8.02
CA ASP A 40 -5.76 15.03 -9.23
C ASP A 40 -4.22 14.98 -9.27
N ARG A 41 -3.59 14.20 -8.38
CA ARG A 41 -2.13 13.97 -8.42
C ARG A 41 -1.79 12.85 -9.39
N ARG A 42 -0.75 13.09 -10.18
CA ARG A 42 -0.07 12.05 -10.95
C ARG A 42 0.97 11.37 -10.05
N PHE A 43 0.90 10.05 -9.96
CA PHE A 43 1.88 9.22 -9.26
C PHE A 43 2.65 8.39 -10.28
N ASP A 44 3.97 8.34 -10.17
CA ASP A 44 4.80 7.46 -11.01
C ASP A 44 4.61 5.98 -10.64
N ARG A 45 4.36 5.71 -9.36
CA ARG A 45 4.10 4.37 -8.83
C ARG A 45 3.29 4.44 -7.55
N ILE A 46 2.26 3.61 -7.43
CA ILE A 46 1.49 3.41 -6.19
C ILE A 46 1.75 1.98 -5.71
N VAL A 47 2.12 1.84 -4.43
CA VAL A 47 2.37 0.53 -3.80
C VAL A 47 1.41 0.38 -2.62
N PHE A 48 0.41 -0.47 -2.76
CA PHE A 48 -0.48 -0.83 -1.66
C PHE A 48 0.14 -1.99 -0.87
N ASN A 49 0.39 -1.77 0.42
CA ASN A 49 0.73 -2.86 1.33
C ASN A 49 -0.57 -3.48 1.86
N ASN A 50 -1.27 -4.23 1.01
CA ASN A 50 -2.36 -5.06 1.49
C ASN A 50 -1.71 -6.18 2.31
N PRO A 51 -2.00 -6.30 3.62
CA PRO A 51 -1.54 -7.47 4.36
C PRO A 51 -2.11 -8.67 3.63
N ARG A 52 -1.25 -9.50 3.03
CA ARG A 52 -1.68 -10.69 2.30
C ARG A 52 -2.60 -11.46 3.24
N VAL A 53 -3.89 -11.43 2.95
CA VAL A 53 -4.87 -12.24 3.64
C VAL A 53 -4.37 -13.66 3.44
N ARG A 54 -3.96 -14.34 4.52
CA ARG A 54 -3.67 -15.77 4.47
C ARG A 54 -5.01 -16.51 4.36
N THR A 55 -5.70 -16.34 3.25
CA THR A 55 -6.75 -17.24 2.80
C THR A 55 -6.17 -18.05 1.67
N VAL A 56 -5.78 -19.28 2.00
CA VAL A 56 -5.54 -20.31 1.01
C VAL A 56 -6.83 -20.44 0.20
N GLY A 57 -6.86 -19.90 -1.03
CA GLY A 57 -7.90 -20.22 -2.02
C GLY A 57 -8.79 -19.10 -2.58
N LEU A 58 -8.54 -17.80 -2.35
CA LEU A 58 -9.39 -16.72 -2.91
C LEU A 58 -8.66 -15.71 -3.82
N ASP A 59 -7.37 -15.94 -4.14
CA ASP A 59 -6.52 -15.03 -4.93
C ASP A 59 -6.82 -14.98 -6.44
N HIS A 60 -8.07 -15.19 -6.85
CA HIS A 60 -8.51 -15.04 -8.25
C HIS A 60 -9.82 -14.25 -8.37
N ASP A 61 -9.96 -13.14 -7.64
CA ASP A 61 -10.92 -12.13 -8.10
C ASP A 61 -10.28 -11.29 -9.21
N LYS A 62 -10.75 -11.48 -10.44
CA LYS A 62 -10.27 -10.80 -11.66
C LYS A 62 -10.46 -9.28 -11.64
N LYS A 63 -10.95 -8.72 -10.52
CA LYS A 63 -11.18 -7.29 -10.30
C LYS A 63 -9.98 -6.56 -9.69
N GLN A 64 -8.86 -7.24 -9.48
CA GLN A 64 -7.61 -6.63 -9.00
C GLN A 64 -6.66 -6.18 -10.13
N ILE A 65 -7.13 -6.15 -11.38
CA ILE A 65 -6.47 -5.53 -12.55
C ILE A 65 -7.47 -4.73 -13.36
#